data_AF-A0A9N9EEC5-F1
#
_entry.id   AF-A0A9N9EEC5-F1
#
_cell.length_a   1.000
_cell.length_b   1.000
_cell.length_c   1.000
_cell.angle_alpha   90.00
_cell.angle_beta   90.00
_cell.angle_gamma   90.00
#
_symmetry.space_group_name_H-M   'P 1'
#
loop_
_entity.id
_entity.type
_entity.pdbx_description
1 polymer ?
#
loop_
_entity_poly.entity_id
_entity_poly.type
_entity_poly.pdbx_seq_one_letter_code
_entity_poly.pdbx_strand_id
1 'polypeptide(L)'
;MPSQNSEQDNDKETKIFIENYIKDVNSYLGDFLKTSQPKYDPNETSITDPLPKSSTTVKNQEKTTKSISLSELLSSPTINPEIFSNKPFKDDNASESPINDNSFSRQQEAKQSLAQKLKISEIRTDYFDQKKEIWNGALINCSELHVKLQECMSFGGFFDKMSLCTSARRKFWSCLEDQKQYLIDNGYASPGKNVAENEEILYQADLYNLSKLAQEERTEKEKLKS
;
A
#
# COMPACT_ATOMS: atom_id res chain seq x y z
N MET A 1 9.27 48.60 17.03
CA MET A 1 8.14 47.64 16.87
C MET A 1 7.61 47.82 15.46
N PRO A 2 7.96 46.93 14.52
CA PRO A 2 6.92 46.05 13.96
C PRO A 2 7.44 44.66 13.54
N SER A 3 6.69 43.58 13.78
CA SER A 3 6.77 42.31 13.04
C SER A 3 5.64 41.37 13.46
N GLN A 4 4.50 41.45 12.78
CA GLN A 4 3.48 40.39 12.73
C GLN A 4 2.76 40.56 11.38
N ASN A 5 3.13 39.80 10.34
CA ASN A 5 2.37 39.75 9.08
C ASN A 5 2.67 38.53 8.17
N SER A 6 3.47 37.54 8.59
CA SER A 6 3.90 36.44 7.70
C SER A 6 3.14 35.11 7.87
N GLU A 7 2.32 34.94 8.91
CA GLU A 7 1.60 33.67 9.16
C GLU A 7 0.25 33.57 8.43
N GLN A 8 -0.38 34.70 8.06
CA GLN A 8 -1.72 34.69 7.47
C GLN A 8 -1.78 34.34 5.97
N ASP A 9 -0.66 34.34 5.25
CA ASP A 9 -0.66 34.09 3.80
C ASP A 9 -0.44 32.62 3.44
N ASN A 10 0.33 31.86 4.21
CA ASN A 10 0.54 30.42 3.96
C ASN A 10 -0.74 29.59 4.16
N ASP A 11 -1.59 29.99 5.11
CA ASP A 11 -2.86 29.32 5.38
C ASP A 11 -3.88 29.53 4.23
N LYS A 12 -3.83 30.70 3.57
CA LYS A 12 -4.69 31.00 2.42
C LYS A 12 -4.27 30.20 1.19
N GLU A 13 -2.96 30.11 0.93
CA GLU A 13 -2.43 29.36 -0.21
C GLU A 13 -2.73 27.87 -0.10
N THR A 14 -2.57 27.30 1.10
CA THR A 14 -2.90 25.90 1.39
C THR A 14 -4.40 25.62 1.20
N LYS A 15 -5.26 26.54 1.65
CA LYS A 15 -6.72 26.42 1.48
C LYS A 15 -7.13 26.46 0.01
N ILE A 16 -6.52 27.35 -0.79
CA ILE A 16 -6.77 27.46 -2.23
C ILE A 16 -6.32 26.18 -2.95
N PHE A 17 -5.17 25.61 -2.58
CA PHE A 17 -4.70 24.35 -3.15
C PHE A 17 -5.67 23.19 -2.86
N ILE A 18 -6.14 23.07 -1.62
CA ILE A 18 -7.09 22.02 -1.22
C ILE A 18 -8.43 22.19 -1.96
N GLU A 19 -8.95 23.42 -2.06
CA GLU A 19 -10.20 23.70 -2.78
C GLU A 19 -10.10 23.34 -4.27
N ASN A 20 -8.98 23.66 -4.92
CA ASN A 20 -8.74 23.31 -6.32
C ASN A 20 -8.62 21.80 -6.52
N TYR A 21 -7.88 21.10 -5.65
CA TYR A 21 -7.75 19.65 -5.71
C TYR A 21 -9.10 18.94 -5.55
N ILE A 22 -9.93 19.39 -4.58
CA ILE A 22 -11.29 18.84 -4.38
C ILE A 22 -12.15 19.07 -5.62
N LYS A 23 -12.05 20.24 -6.25
CA LYS A 23 -12.80 20.59 -7.44
C LYS A 23 -12.43 19.70 -8.63
N ASP A 24 -11.14 19.46 -8.83
CA ASP A 24 -10.63 18.59 -9.91
C ASP A 24 -11.05 17.13 -9.71
N VAL A 25 -10.95 16.62 -8.48
CA VAL A 25 -11.42 15.26 -8.15
C VAL A 25 -12.92 15.13 -8.41
N ASN A 26 -13.73 16.11 -7.98
CA ASN A 26 -15.18 16.08 -8.21
C ASN A 26 -15.56 16.18 -9.69
N SER A 27 -14.82 16.96 -10.48
CA SER A 27 -15.02 17.03 -11.94
C SER A 27 -14.72 15.67 -12.59
N TYR A 28 -13.56 15.09 -12.27
CA TYR A 28 -13.15 13.80 -12.81
C TYR A 28 -14.10 12.67 -12.41
N LEU A 29 -14.50 12.60 -11.13
CA LEU A 29 -15.47 11.60 -10.67
C LEU A 29 -16.84 11.78 -11.33
N GLY A 30 -17.30 13.03 -11.48
CA GLY A 30 -18.58 13.32 -12.12
C GLY A 30 -18.65 12.84 -13.56
N ASP A 31 -17.59 13.07 -14.34
CA ASP A 31 -17.51 12.64 -15.74
C ASP A 31 -17.36 11.12 -15.86
N PHE A 32 -16.57 10.50 -14.98
CA PHE A 32 -16.41 9.05 -14.94
C PHE A 32 -17.71 8.33 -14.57
N LEU A 33 -18.42 8.81 -13.55
CA LEU A 33 -19.68 8.21 -13.10
C LEU A 33 -20.77 8.33 -14.16
N LYS A 34 -20.82 9.41 -14.93
CA LYS A 34 -21.79 9.55 -16.04
C LYS A 34 -21.45 8.64 -17.21
N THR A 35 -20.16 8.48 -17.52
CA THR A 35 -19.70 7.70 -18.67
C THR A 35 -19.75 6.19 -18.41
N SER A 36 -19.55 5.79 -17.15
CA SER A 36 -19.41 4.38 -16.78
C SER A 36 -20.70 3.75 -16.23
N GLN A 37 -21.80 4.49 -16.22
CA GLN A 37 -23.08 3.93 -15.78
C GLN A 37 -23.70 3.07 -16.89
N PRO A 38 -24.04 1.79 -16.60
CA PRO A 38 -24.74 0.96 -17.55
C PRO A 38 -26.14 1.52 -17.78
N LYS A 39 -26.56 1.57 -19.05
CA LYS A 39 -27.91 2.02 -19.41
C LYS A 39 -28.86 0.85 -19.21
N TYR A 40 -29.68 0.91 -18.15
CA TYR A 40 -30.65 -0.13 -17.85
C TYR A 40 -31.93 0.08 -18.68
N ASP A 41 -32.25 -0.87 -19.56
CA ASP A 41 -33.57 -1.01 -20.19
C ASP A 41 -34.31 -2.18 -19.53
N PRO A 42 -35.46 -1.96 -18.86
CA PRO A 42 -36.20 -3.02 -18.18
C PRO A 42 -36.75 -4.12 -19.11
N ASN A 43 -36.70 -3.96 -20.44
CA ASN A 43 -37.15 -4.96 -21.41
C ASN A 43 -36.01 -5.74 -22.08
N GLU A 44 -34.74 -5.36 -21.87
CA GLU A 44 -33.57 -6.10 -22.37
C GLU A 44 -32.88 -6.85 -21.23
N THR A 45 -32.80 -8.18 -21.34
CA THR A 45 -32.16 -9.07 -20.35
C THR A 45 -30.63 -9.15 -20.51
N SER A 46 -30.01 -8.30 -21.32
CA SER A 46 -28.57 -8.28 -21.53
C SER A 46 -27.96 -6.94 -21.13
N ILE A 47 -27.12 -6.95 -20.11
CA ILE A 47 -26.25 -5.83 -19.76
C ILE A 47 -25.17 -5.74 -20.87
N THR A 48 -25.32 -4.79 -21.79
CA THR A 48 -24.24 -4.45 -22.74
C THR A 48 -23.27 -3.47 -22.09
N ASP A 49 -22.13 -3.97 -21.65
CA ASP A 49 -20.98 -3.14 -21.28
C ASP A 49 -20.39 -2.44 -22.53
N PRO A 50 -20.12 -1.13 -22.50
CA PRO A 50 -19.34 -0.48 -23.53
C PRO A 50 -17.86 -0.81 -23.36
N LEU A 51 -17.43 -1.99 -23.82
CA LEU A 51 -16.01 -2.26 -24.07
C LEU A 51 -15.53 -1.45 -25.29
N PRO A 52 -14.37 -0.76 -25.23
CA PRO A 52 -13.78 -0.16 -26.42
C PRO A 52 -13.36 -1.25 -27.41
N LYS A 53 -14.09 -1.35 -28.53
CA LYS A 53 -13.74 -2.20 -29.68
C LYS A 53 -12.51 -1.62 -30.39
N SER A 54 -11.32 -2.14 -30.07
CA SER A 54 -10.19 -2.10 -31.02
C SER A 54 -10.39 -3.20 -32.06
N SER A 55 -10.96 -2.85 -33.21
CA SER A 55 -10.82 -3.64 -34.44
C SER A 55 -9.62 -3.10 -35.22
N THR A 56 -8.56 -3.89 -35.34
CA THR A 56 -7.47 -3.61 -36.27
C THR A 56 -7.37 -4.72 -37.30
N THR A 57 -7.88 -4.41 -38.48
CA THR A 57 -7.64 -5.14 -39.72
C THR A 57 -6.18 -4.96 -40.13
N VAL A 58 -5.52 -6.08 -40.41
CA VAL A 58 -4.14 -6.17 -40.92
C VAL A 58 -4.02 -5.47 -42.28
N LYS A 59 -3.18 -4.43 -42.36
CA LYS A 59 -2.43 -4.06 -43.57
C LYS A 59 -1.04 -3.56 -43.18
N ASN A 60 -0.03 -4.25 -43.71
CA ASN A 60 1.38 -3.89 -43.67
C ASN A 60 1.60 -2.51 -44.29
N GLN A 61 2.26 -1.61 -43.54
CA GLN A 61 3.18 -0.64 -44.12
C GLN A 61 4.23 -0.23 -43.08
N GLU A 62 5.46 -0.50 -43.46
CA GLU A 62 6.71 -0.26 -42.76
C GLU A 62 7.01 1.25 -42.76
N LYS A 63 7.08 1.86 -41.58
CA LYS A 63 7.88 3.08 -41.36
C LYS A 63 8.26 3.21 -39.89
N THR A 64 9.56 3.28 -39.67
CA THR A 64 10.29 3.37 -38.41
C THR A 64 9.83 4.49 -37.48
N THR A 65 9.41 4.13 -36.27
CA THR A 65 9.53 4.96 -35.06
C THR A 65 9.92 4.05 -33.89
N LYS A 66 11.02 4.43 -33.23
CA LYS A 66 11.71 3.67 -32.19
C LYS A 66 10.77 3.34 -31.03
N SER A 67 10.62 2.06 -30.71
CA SER A 67 9.99 1.61 -29.47
C SER A 67 10.91 1.96 -28.31
N ILE A 68 10.51 2.88 -27.44
CA ILE A 68 11.14 3.06 -26.14
C ILE A 68 10.73 1.84 -25.32
N SER A 69 11.71 1.04 -24.93
CA SER A 69 11.48 -0.14 -24.08
C SER A 69 11.05 0.31 -22.68
N LEU A 70 10.12 -0.42 -22.08
CA LEU A 70 9.71 -0.24 -20.67
C LEU A 70 10.90 -0.36 -19.69
N SER A 71 12.01 -0.97 -20.13
CA SER A 71 13.28 -1.03 -19.40
C SER A 71 14.02 0.32 -19.33
N GLU A 72 13.74 1.24 -20.24
CA GLU A 72 14.38 2.57 -20.31
C GLU A 72 13.66 3.61 -19.43
N LEU A 73 12.36 3.41 -19.19
CA LEU A 73 11.53 4.22 -18.28
C LEU A 73 11.71 3.88 -16.79
N LEU A 74 12.32 2.73 -16.48
CA LEU A 74 12.60 2.27 -15.11
C LEU A 74 14.05 2.52 -14.67
N SER A 75 14.85 3.22 -15.47
CA SER A 75 16.20 3.61 -15.08
C SER A 75 16.14 4.83 -14.14
N SER A 76 16.05 4.58 -12.83
CA SER A 76 16.34 5.60 -11.82
C SER A 76 17.77 6.14 -12.03
N PRO A 77 18.02 7.44 -11.83
CA PRO A 77 19.39 7.95 -11.93
C PRO A 77 20.25 7.25 -10.88
N THR A 78 21.24 6.47 -11.36
CA THR A 78 22.25 5.84 -10.52
C THR A 78 23.04 6.94 -9.82
N ILE A 79 22.77 7.17 -8.53
CA ILE A 79 23.67 7.93 -7.67
C ILE A 79 24.87 7.02 -7.42
N ASN A 80 25.99 7.39 -8.04
CA ASN A 80 27.28 6.72 -7.91
C ASN A 80 27.74 6.79 -6.43
N PRO A 81 27.95 5.66 -5.71
CA PRO A 81 28.28 5.68 -4.29
C PRO A 81 29.73 6.06 -3.97
N GLU A 82 30.54 6.47 -4.96
CA GLU A 82 31.96 6.77 -4.74
C GLU A 82 32.29 8.11 -4.07
N ILE A 83 31.30 8.89 -3.62
CA ILE A 83 31.57 10.19 -2.97
C ILE A 83 31.83 10.08 -1.46
N PHE A 84 31.58 8.94 -0.83
CA PHE A 84 31.86 8.72 0.60
C PHE A 84 33.12 7.88 0.84
N SER A 85 34.23 8.24 0.19
CA SER A 85 35.55 7.73 0.60
C SER A 85 36.21 8.74 1.55
N ASN A 86 35.97 8.54 2.85
CA ASN A 86 36.75 9.16 3.92
C ASN A 86 38.23 8.76 3.78
N LYS A 87 39.12 9.72 3.50
CA LYS A 87 40.55 9.58 3.77
C LYS A 87 41.09 10.79 4.53
N PRO A 88 42.15 10.59 5.34
CA PRO A 88 42.44 11.37 6.53
C PRO A 88 43.45 12.48 6.28
N PHE A 89 43.39 13.47 7.18
CA PHE A 89 44.33 14.52 7.54
C PHE A 89 45.71 14.50 6.83
N LYS A 90 46.01 15.63 6.18
CA LYS A 90 47.36 16.18 6.12
C LYS A 90 47.32 17.59 6.69
N ASP A 91 48.09 17.77 7.76
CA ASP A 91 48.41 19.05 8.37
C ASP A 91 49.32 19.84 7.43
N ASP A 92 49.01 21.12 7.21
CA ASP A 92 50.01 22.15 6.93
C ASP A 92 49.47 23.52 7.37
N ASN A 93 50.28 24.20 8.18
CA ASN A 93 50.03 25.49 8.83
C ASN A 93 49.92 26.67 7.84
N ALA A 94 48.95 27.58 8.04
CA ALA A 94 49.16 29.04 7.97
C ALA A 94 47.90 29.86 8.30
N SER A 95 48.01 30.69 9.35
CA SER A 95 47.55 32.08 9.48
C SER A 95 46.09 32.49 9.21
N GLU A 96 45.40 32.81 10.32
CA GLU A 96 44.43 33.90 10.58
C GLU A 96 43.69 34.61 9.41
N SER A 97 42.36 34.53 9.43
CA SER A 97 41.42 35.68 9.37
C SER A 97 40.00 35.21 9.73
N PRO A 98 39.23 35.90 10.61
CA PRO A 98 37.86 35.51 10.92
C PRO A 98 36.90 36.14 9.91
N ILE A 99 36.58 35.42 8.84
CA ILE A 99 35.43 35.78 8.00
C ILE A 99 34.19 35.22 8.69
N ASN A 100 33.46 36.14 9.33
CA ASN A 100 32.17 35.91 9.96
C ASN A 100 31.13 35.64 8.87
N ASP A 101 31.08 34.41 8.36
CA ASP A 101 30.18 33.99 7.29
C ASP A 101 29.01 33.17 7.87
N ASN A 102 28.03 33.89 8.42
CA ASN A 102 26.77 33.34 8.96
C ASN A 102 25.81 32.77 7.88
N SER A 103 26.32 32.49 6.67
CA SER A 103 25.53 32.00 5.53
C SER A 103 25.52 30.47 5.40
N PHE A 104 26.46 29.74 6.03
CA PHE A 104 26.56 28.29 5.95
C PHE A 104 25.58 27.52 6.88
N SER A 105 25.22 28.08 8.04
CA SER A 105 24.34 27.39 8.99
C SER A 105 22.92 27.21 8.46
N ARG A 106 22.39 28.19 7.71
CA ARG A 106 21.01 28.15 7.20
C ARG A 106 20.81 27.13 6.07
N GLN A 107 21.85 26.84 5.28
CA GLN A 107 21.82 25.79 4.27
C GLN A 107 22.02 24.38 4.86
N GLN A 108 22.78 24.23 5.95
CA GLN A 108 22.90 22.95 6.66
C GLN A 108 21.61 22.57 7.39
N GLU A 109 20.93 23.52 8.03
CA GLU A 109 19.62 23.29 8.68
C GLU A 109 18.53 22.90 7.66
N ALA A 110 18.50 23.55 6.49
CA ALA A 110 17.56 23.19 5.42
C ALA A 110 17.83 21.78 4.85
N LYS A 111 19.10 21.39 4.69
CA LYS A 111 19.49 20.04 4.25
C LYS A 111 19.21 18.98 5.32
N GLN A 112 19.42 19.28 6.60
CA GLN A 112 19.05 18.39 7.71
C GLN A 112 17.54 18.22 7.81
N SER A 113 16.76 19.30 7.67
CA SER A 113 15.29 19.28 7.59
C SER A 113 14.78 18.40 6.44
N LEU A 114 15.40 18.49 5.26
CA LEU A 114 15.00 17.67 4.11
C LEU A 114 15.40 16.20 4.29
N ALA A 115 16.60 15.90 4.80
CA ALA A 115 17.02 14.53 5.12
C ALA A 115 16.14 13.89 6.20
N GLN A 116 15.75 14.65 7.22
CA GLN A 116 14.79 14.21 8.25
C GLN A 116 13.42 13.93 7.63
N LYS A 117 12.91 14.79 6.75
CA LYS A 117 11.65 14.57 6.03
C LYS A 117 11.69 13.31 5.16
N LEU A 118 12.78 13.07 4.43
CA LEU A 118 12.96 11.87 3.61
C LEU A 118 12.98 10.60 4.47
N LYS A 119 13.72 10.60 5.59
CA LYS A 119 13.75 9.47 6.52
C LYS A 119 12.38 9.19 7.15
N ILE A 120 11.62 10.23 7.48
CA ILE A 120 10.24 10.08 7.99
C ILE A 120 9.33 9.50 6.91
N SER A 121 9.48 9.91 5.63
CA SER A 121 8.70 9.34 4.54
C SER A 121 9.05 7.88 4.25
N GLU A 122 10.32 7.50 4.35
CA GLU A 122 10.80 6.12 4.19
C GLU A 122 10.22 5.22 5.28
N ILE A 123 10.36 5.60 6.55
CA ILE A 123 9.79 4.86 7.70
C ILE A 123 8.27 4.70 7.56
N ARG A 124 7.59 5.72 7.03
CA ARG A 124 6.14 5.66 6.78
C ARG A 124 5.81 4.63 5.70
N THR A 125 6.53 4.61 4.60
CA THR A 125 6.33 3.66 3.51
C THR A 125 6.57 2.23 3.99
N ASP A 126 7.69 1.99 4.69
CA ASP A 126 8.02 0.67 5.27
C ASP A 126 6.93 0.16 6.20
N TYR A 127 6.34 1.05 7.03
CA TYR A 127 5.24 0.69 7.91
C TYR A 127 3.96 0.29 7.14
N PHE A 128 3.62 1.00 6.08
CA PHE A 128 2.45 0.67 5.26
C PHE A 128 2.66 -0.63 4.47
N ASP A 129 3.87 -0.84 3.96
CA ASP A 129 4.24 -2.06 3.25
C ASP A 129 4.21 -3.25 4.20
N GLN A 130 4.77 -3.12 5.41
CA GLN A 130 4.66 -4.15 6.43
C GLN A 130 3.20 -4.48 6.75
N LYS A 131 2.36 -3.47 6.96
CA LYS A 131 0.93 -3.68 7.27
C LYS A 131 0.20 -4.39 6.14
N LYS A 132 0.52 -4.06 4.89
CA LYS A 132 -0.02 -4.71 3.71
C LYS A 132 0.41 -6.18 3.64
N GLU A 133 1.69 -6.46 3.87
CA GLU A 133 2.20 -7.82 3.89
C GLU A 133 1.56 -8.66 5.01
N ILE A 134 1.46 -8.12 6.22
CA ILE A 134 0.76 -8.79 7.33
C ILE A 134 -0.69 -9.12 6.96
N TRP A 135 -1.38 -8.18 6.32
CA TRP A 135 -2.76 -8.40 5.88
C TRP A 135 -2.84 -9.49 4.80
N ASN A 136 -1.95 -9.48 3.82
CA ASN A 136 -1.88 -10.49 2.76
C ASN A 136 -1.58 -11.88 3.34
N GLY A 137 -0.57 -11.99 4.21
CA GLY A 137 -0.21 -13.24 4.87
C GLY A 137 -1.36 -13.81 5.69
N ALA A 138 -2.04 -12.97 6.49
CA ALA A 138 -3.21 -13.38 7.26
C ALA A 138 -4.36 -13.86 6.35
N LEU A 139 -4.57 -13.21 5.20
CA LEU A 139 -5.63 -13.61 4.26
C LEU A 139 -5.33 -14.96 3.60
N ILE A 140 -4.06 -15.23 3.25
CA ILE A 140 -3.63 -16.52 2.70
C ILE A 140 -3.86 -17.64 3.72
N ASN A 141 -3.42 -17.45 4.96
CA ASN A 141 -3.57 -18.45 6.02
C ASN A 141 -5.04 -18.72 6.38
N CYS A 142 -5.91 -17.72 6.24
CA CYS A 142 -7.36 -17.84 6.48
C CYS A 142 -8.18 -18.18 5.22
N SER A 143 -7.54 -18.57 4.12
CA SER A 143 -8.20 -18.80 2.83
C SER A 143 -9.26 -19.89 2.88
N GLU A 144 -9.07 -20.97 3.65
CA GLU A 144 -10.07 -22.03 3.80
C GLU A 144 -11.39 -21.49 4.41
N LEU A 145 -11.29 -20.63 5.43
CA LEU A 145 -12.46 -20.00 6.04
C LEU A 145 -13.10 -18.96 5.09
N HIS A 146 -12.29 -18.31 4.27
CA HIS A 146 -12.78 -17.42 3.22
C HIS A 146 -13.62 -18.19 2.19
N VAL A 147 -13.16 -19.37 1.76
CA VAL A 147 -13.91 -20.26 0.89
C VAL A 147 -15.24 -20.68 1.54
N LYS A 148 -15.22 -21.12 2.81
CA LYS A 148 -16.46 -21.49 3.54
C LYS A 148 -17.45 -20.32 3.65
N LEU A 149 -16.96 -19.10 3.85
CA LEU A 149 -17.81 -17.90 3.84
C LEU A 149 -18.43 -17.66 2.45
N GLN A 150 -17.65 -17.77 1.39
CA GLN A 150 -18.13 -17.59 0.01
C GLN A 150 -19.13 -18.68 -0.40
N GLU A 151 -18.87 -19.93 0.00
CA GLU A 151 -19.76 -21.07 -0.21
C GLU A 151 -21.09 -20.85 0.50
N CYS A 152 -21.09 -20.36 1.75
CA CYS A 152 -22.32 -20.02 2.45
C CYS A 152 -23.12 -18.93 1.71
N MET A 153 -22.44 -17.88 1.22
CA MET A 153 -23.12 -16.81 0.48
C MET A 153 -23.72 -17.31 -0.85
N SER A 154 -23.01 -18.21 -1.53
CA SER A 154 -23.40 -18.72 -2.86
C SER A 154 -24.44 -19.83 -2.75
N PHE A 155 -24.16 -20.84 -1.95
CA PHE A 155 -24.87 -22.12 -1.88
C PHE A 155 -25.50 -22.42 -0.51
N GLY A 156 -25.38 -21.52 0.47
CA GLY A 156 -25.94 -21.70 1.80
C GLY A 156 -27.46 -21.81 1.83
N GLY A 157 -27.97 -22.38 2.93
CA GLY A 157 -29.40 -22.54 3.16
C GLY A 157 -30.14 -21.20 3.27
N PHE A 158 -31.46 -21.24 3.19
CA PHE A 158 -32.30 -20.04 3.28
C PHE A 158 -32.06 -19.26 4.59
N PHE A 159 -31.97 -19.97 5.72
CA PHE A 159 -31.69 -19.36 7.02
C PHE A 159 -30.27 -18.79 7.11
N ASP A 160 -29.27 -19.48 6.57
CA ASP A 160 -27.89 -19.00 6.57
C ASP A 160 -27.76 -17.71 5.76
N LYS A 161 -28.38 -17.67 4.56
CA LYS A 161 -28.45 -16.48 3.70
C LYS A 161 -29.21 -15.33 4.36
N MET A 162 -30.32 -15.61 5.03
CA MET A 162 -31.06 -14.60 5.80
C MET A 162 -30.21 -14.00 6.93
N SER A 163 -29.37 -14.81 7.57
CA SER A 163 -28.40 -14.36 8.58
C SER A 163 -27.11 -13.78 7.98
N LEU A 164 -27.01 -13.63 6.65
CA LEU A 164 -25.81 -13.20 5.93
C LEU A 164 -24.56 -14.00 6.33
N CYS A 165 -24.73 -15.30 6.54
CA CYS A 165 -23.65 -16.21 6.89
C CYS A 165 -22.87 -15.76 8.13
N THR A 166 -23.57 -15.19 9.13
CA THR A 166 -22.94 -14.60 10.33
C THR A 166 -21.97 -15.57 11.02
N SER A 167 -22.26 -16.87 11.07
CA SER A 167 -21.37 -17.86 11.67
C SER A 167 -20.05 -18.02 10.90
N ALA A 168 -20.11 -18.25 9.58
CA ALA A 168 -18.92 -18.36 8.74
C ALA A 168 -18.12 -17.04 8.72
N ARG A 169 -18.82 -15.90 8.67
CA ARG A 169 -18.22 -14.57 8.70
C ARG A 169 -17.43 -14.36 9.99
N ARG A 170 -18.02 -14.66 11.14
CA ARG A 170 -17.36 -14.55 12.44
C ARG A 170 -16.10 -15.42 12.52
N LYS A 171 -16.16 -16.67 12.05
CA LYS A 171 -14.98 -17.56 12.02
C LYS A 171 -13.86 -16.97 11.16
N PHE A 172 -14.17 -16.50 9.94
CA PHE A 172 -13.20 -15.86 9.06
C PHE A 172 -12.54 -14.63 9.70
N TRP A 173 -13.32 -13.70 10.26
CA TRP A 173 -12.75 -12.50 10.88
C TRP A 173 -11.95 -12.81 12.15
N SER A 174 -12.34 -13.81 12.94
CA SER A 174 -11.55 -14.27 14.07
C SER A 174 -10.18 -14.77 13.61
N CYS A 175 -10.15 -15.65 12.61
CA CYS A 175 -8.89 -16.13 12.04
C CYS A 175 -8.02 -14.98 11.54
N LEU A 176 -8.62 -14.04 10.80
CA LEU A 176 -7.88 -12.92 10.21
C LEU A 176 -7.23 -12.04 11.29
N GLU A 177 -7.93 -11.82 12.40
CA GLU A 177 -7.40 -11.04 13.53
C GLU A 177 -6.30 -11.79 14.28
N ASP A 178 -6.54 -13.07 14.59
CA ASP A 178 -5.55 -13.93 15.26
C ASP A 178 -4.26 -14.05 14.44
N GLN A 179 -4.38 -14.20 13.11
CA GLN A 179 -3.25 -14.29 12.20
C GLN A 179 -2.49 -12.97 12.08
N LYS A 180 -3.18 -11.83 12.00
CA LYS A 180 -2.49 -10.53 12.03
C LYS A 180 -1.70 -10.38 13.31
N GLN A 181 -2.29 -10.71 14.45
CA GLN A 181 -1.62 -10.60 15.74
C GLN A 181 -0.41 -11.54 15.80
N TYR A 182 -0.55 -12.79 15.36
CA TYR A 182 0.55 -13.74 15.28
C TYR A 182 1.70 -13.22 14.41
N LEU A 183 1.40 -12.68 13.23
CA LEU A 183 2.41 -12.15 12.30
C LEU A 183 3.11 -10.91 12.88
N ILE A 184 2.36 -10.02 13.56
CA ILE A 184 2.92 -8.86 14.27
C ILE A 184 3.87 -9.31 15.39
N ASP A 185 3.43 -10.24 16.23
CA ASP A 185 4.18 -10.72 17.41
C ASP A 185 5.49 -11.42 17.02
N ASN A 186 5.51 -12.08 15.85
CA ASN A 186 6.70 -12.75 15.31
C ASN A 186 7.56 -11.85 14.41
N GLY A 187 7.17 -10.58 14.24
CA GLY A 187 7.93 -9.60 13.46
C GLY A 187 7.92 -9.86 11.95
N TYR A 188 6.87 -10.48 11.42
CA TYR A 188 6.71 -10.69 9.97
C TYR A 188 6.78 -9.37 9.20
N ALA A 189 7.49 -9.40 8.06
CA ALA A 189 7.71 -8.25 7.18
C ALA A 189 8.31 -7.01 7.90
N SER A 190 8.99 -7.21 9.03
CA SER A 190 9.69 -6.12 9.72
C SER A 190 10.94 -5.69 8.97
N PRO A 191 11.34 -4.41 9.05
CA PRO A 191 12.61 -3.96 8.51
C PRO A 191 13.78 -4.82 9.02
N GLY A 192 14.60 -5.34 8.11
CA GLY A 192 15.76 -6.17 8.44
C GLY A 192 15.49 -7.68 8.55
N LYS A 193 14.24 -8.15 8.44
CA LYS A 193 13.94 -9.57 8.27
C LYS A 193 14.24 -10.03 6.86
N ASN A 194 14.93 -11.16 6.72
CA ASN A 194 15.18 -11.75 5.41
C ASN A 194 13.96 -12.56 4.92
N VAL A 195 13.97 -12.93 3.64
CA VAL A 195 12.86 -13.67 3.01
C VAL A 195 12.65 -15.03 3.67
N ALA A 196 13.71 -15.78 3.97
CA ALA A 196 13.61 -17.12 4.57
C ALA A 196 13.02 -17.07 5.99
N GLU A 197 13.35 -16.05 6.78
CA GLU A 197 12.75 -15.85 8.10
C GLU A 197 11.25 -15.50 7.99
N ASN A 198 10.87 -14.68 7.01
CA ASN A 198 9.47 -14.35 6.77
C ASN A 198 8.67 -15.57 6.29
N GLU A 199 9.25 -16.42 5.43
CA GLU A 199 8.66 -17.69 4.99
C GLU A 199 8.46 -18.65 6.16
N GLU A 200 9.45 -18.77 7.06
CA GLU A 200 9.32 -19.58 8.27
C GLU A 200 8.20 -19.07 9.18
N ILE A 201 8.10 -17.74 9.38
CA ILE A 201 7.02 -17.15 10.17
C ILE A 201 5.64 -17.46 9.55
N LEU A 202 5.50 -17.34 8.23
CA LEU A 202 4.25 -17.67 7.54
C LEU A 202 3.90 -19.15 7.69
N TYR A 203 4.88 -20.04 7.56
CA TYR A 203 4.69 -21.48 7.72
C TYR A 203 4.22 -21.83 9.14
N GLN A 204 4.85 -21.26 10.17
CA GLN A 204 4.43 -21.47 11.56
C GLN A 204 3.04 -20.89 11.84
N ALA A 205 2.71 -19.75 11.23
CA ALA A 205 1.39 -19.14 11.34
C ALA A 205 0.28 -20.02 10.73
N ASP A 206 0.56 -20.69 9.60
CA ASP A 206 -0.35 -21.66 8.99
C ASP A 206 -0.54 -22.91 9.86
N LEU A 207 0.56 -23.50 10.37
CA LEU A 207 0.49 -24.63 11.30
C LEU A 207 -0.33 -24.31 12.55
N TYR A 208 -0.15 -23.10 13.09
CA TYR A 208 -0.96 -22.62 14.22
C TYR A 208 -2.45 -22.60 13.85
N ASN A 209 -2.82 -22.06 12.69
CA ASN A 209 -4.21 -22.01 12.23
C ASN A 209 -4.81 -23.41 12.06
N LEU A 210 -4.10 -24.31 11.38
CA LEU A 210 -4.53 -25.69 11.17
C LEU A 210 -4.77 -26.42 12.49
N SER A 211 -3.87 -26.22 13.46
CA SER A 211 -4.02 -26.81 14.79
C SER A 211 -5.27 -26.30 15.53
N LYS A 212 -5.56 -25.00 15.41
CA LYS A 212 -6.72 -24.36 16.02
C LYS A 212 -8.02 -24.86 15.40
N LEU A 213 -8.11 -24.90 14.07
CA LEU A 213 -9.28 -25.42 13.35
C LEU A 213 -9.57 -26.88 13.73
N ALA A 214 -8.53 -27.71 13.81
CA ALA A 214 -8.66 -29.11 14.22
C ALA A 214 -9.19 -29.25 15.67
N GLN A 215 -8.82 -28.35 16.58
CA GLN A 215 -9.36 -28.34 17.94
C GLN A 215 -10.82 -27.91 17.97
N GLU A 216 -11.17 -26.84 17.24
CA GLU A 216 -12.55 -26.35 17.16
C GLU A 216 -13.49 -27.45 16.65
N GLU A 217 -13.12 -28.18 15.59
CA GLU A 217 -13.91 -29.30 15.09
C GLU A 217 -14.13 -30.42 16.10
N ARG A 218 -13.12 -30.72 16.94
CA ARG A 218 -13.25 -31.72 18.01
C ARG A 218 -14.25 -31.25 19.05
N THR A 219 -14.15 -29.99 19.49
CA THR A 219 -15.07 -29.42 20.48
C THR A 219 -16.50 -29.34 19.97
N GLU A 220 -16.71 -29.05 18.67
CA GLU A 220 -18.04 -29.08 18.06
C GLU A 220 -18.60 -30.51 18.05
N LYS A 221 -17.81 -31.50 17.64
CA LYS A 221 -18.21 -32.92 17.65
C LYS A 221 -18.55 -33.45 19.04
N GLU A 222 -17.85 -32.98 20.08
CA GLU A 222 -18.14 -33.34 21.47
C GLU A 222 -19.46 -32.71 21.97
N LYS A 223 -19.70 -31.43 21.66
CA LYS A 223 -20.96 -30.74 22.00
C LYS A 223 -22.18 -31.37 21.32
N LEU A 224 -22.01 -31.98 20.15
CA LEU A 224 -23.06 -32.70 19.44
C LEU A 224 -23.35 -34.11 20.00
N LYS A 225 -22.43 -34.66 20.79
CA LYS A 225 -22.57 -35.99 21.42
C LYS A 225 -23.12 -35.93 22.86
N SER A 226 -23.01 -34.77 23.51
CA SER A 226 -23.56 -34.50 24.84
C SER A 226 -24.99 -33.98 24.78
#